data_AF-Q9K336-F1
#
_entry.id   AF-Q9K336-F1
#
_cell.length_a   1.000
_cell.length_b   1.000
_cell.length_c   1.000
_cell.angle_alpha   90.00
_cell.angle_beta   90.00
_cell.angle_gamma   90.00
#
_symmetry.space_group_name_H-M   'P 1'
#
loop_
_entity.id
_entity.type
_entity.pdbx_description
1 polymer ?
#
loop_
_entity_poly.entity_id
_entity_poly.type
_entity_poly.pdbx_seq_one_letter_code
_entity_poly.pdbx_strand_id
1 'polypeptide(L)' 'MAVPHFSVSVVARGSGRSAVLSAAYRHCAKMEFEREARTIDYTRKQGLLHEEFVIPADAPEWVCSMTADRSVAGAS' A
#
# COMPACT_ATOMS: atom_id res chain seq x y z
N MET A 1 1.09 15.86 27.28
CA MET A 1 0.05 16.40 26.37
C MET A 1 0.25 15.75 25.02
N ALA A 2 -0.79 15.15 24.42
CA ALA A 2 -0.68 14.63 23.06
C ALA A 2 -0.71 15.80 22.06
N VAL A 3 0.19 15.79 21.08
CA VAL A 3 0.22 16.78 19.99
C VAL A 3 -0.06 16.02 18.70
N PRO A 4 -1.23 16.19 18.06
CA PRO A 4 -1.50 15.54 16.78
C PRO A 4 -0.63 16.14 15.68
N HIS A 5 -0.16 15.30 14.78
CA HIS A 5 0.63 15.71 13.62
C HIS A 5 -0.02 15.20 12.34
N PHE A 6 -0.12 16.06 11.33
CA PHE A 6 -0.68 15.75 10.03
C PHE A 6 0.30 16.15 8.93
N SER A 7 0.60 15.22 8.02
CA SER A 7 1.42 15.50 6.85
C SER A 7 0.85 14.79 5.62
N VAL A 8 0.96 15.47 4.48
CA VAL A 8 0.49 14.96 3.18
C VAL A 8 1.60 15.15 2.17
N SER A 9 1.77 14.15 1.31
CA SER A 9 2.69 14.27 0.18
C SER A 9 2.16 13.48 -1.01
N VAL A 10 2.34 14.03 -2.22
CA VAL A 10 1.97 13.35 -3.46
C VAL A 10 3.05 12.34 -3.84
N VAL A 11 2.67 11.10 -4.09
CA VAL A 11 3.58 10.08 -4.64
C VAL A 11 3.64 10.26 -6.16
N ALA A 12 4.75 10.79 -6.65
CA ALA A 12 4.95 11.04 -8.08
C ALA A 12 6.28 10.48 -8.57
N ARG A 13 6.24 9.76 -9.70
CA ARG A 13 7.44 9.18 -10.33
C ARG A 13 8.48 10.23 -10.71
N GLY A 14 8.04 11.39 -11.22
CA GLY A 14 8.94 12.49 -11.57
C GLY A 14 9.77 13.03 -10.39
N SER A 15 9.36 12.71 -9.15
CA SER A 15 10.09 13.02 -7.93
C SER A 15 10.87 11.83 -7.34
N GLY A 16 11.09 10.76 -8.12
CA GLY A 16 11.81 9.56 -7.69
C GLY A 16 11.04 8.64 -6.74
N ARG A 17 9.72 8.84 -6.58
CA ARG A 17 8.86 8.04 -5.69
C ARG A 17 8.04 7.01 -6.49
N SER A 18 7.65 5.91 -5.83
CA SER A 18 6.84 4.84 -6.43
C SER A 18 5.65 4.51 -5.54
N ALA A 19 4.48 4.30 -6.16
CA ALA A 19 3.28 3.82 -5.49
C ALA A 19 3.49 2.40 -4.92
N VAL A 20 4.16 1.52 -5.68
CA VAL A 20 4.45 0.14 -5.24
C VAL A 20 5.37 0.13 -4.02
N LEU A 21 6.48 0.88 -4.06
CA LEU A 21 7.39 1.02 -2.91
C LEU A 21 6.65 1.59 -1.69
N SER A 22 5.82 2.60 -1.93
CA SER A 22 5.04 3.29 -0.90
C SER A 22 4.01 2.39 -0.22
N ALA A 23 3.33 1.55 -1.00
CA ALA A 23 2.36 0.58 -0.50
C ALA A 23 3.08 -0.52 0.28
N ALA A 24 4.11 -1.15 -0.29
CA ALA A 24 4.88 -2.21 0.37
C ALA A 24 5.43 -1.77 1.73
N TYR A 25 5.95 -0.53 1.82
CA TYR A 25 6.48 0.01 3.08
C TYR A 25 5.39 0.25 4.14
N ARG A 26 4.23 0.78 3.75
CA ARG A 26 3.12 1.10 4.68
C ARG A 26 2.44 -0.16 5.20
N HIS A 27 2.28 -1.14 4.33
CA HIS A 27 1.62 -2.42 4.60
C HIS A 27 2.57 -3.51 5.10
N CYS A 28 3.85 -3.20 5.31
CA CYS A 28 4.87 -4.18 5.68
C CYS A 28 4.81 -5.44 4.78
N ALA A 29 4.62 -5.23 3.48
CA ALA A 29 4.29 -6.29 2.53
C ALA A 29 5.45 -6.56 1.57
N LYS A 30 5.36 -7.72 0.92
CA LYS A 30 6.18 -8.07 -0.24
C LYS A 30 5.36 -7.83 -1.50
N MET A 31 5.86 -7.02 -2.43
CA MET A 31 5.14 -6.66 -3.66
C MET A 31 6.07 -6.75 -4.87
N GLU A 32 5.53 -7.19 -6.00
CA GLU A 32 6.26 -7.20 -7.27
C GLU A 32 6.23 -5.82 -7.93
N PHE A 33 7.38 -5.37 -8.43
CA PHE A 33 7.51 -4.15 -9.20
C PHE A 33 7.97 -4.48 -10.61
N GLU A 34 7.01 -4.94 -11.42
CA GLU A 34 7.21 -5.45 -12.78
C GLU A 34 8.03 -4.49 -13.66
N ARG A 35 7.73 -3.19 -13.60
CA ARG A 35 8.39 -2.18 -14.44
C ARG A 35 9.90 -2.08 -14.18
N GLU A 36 10.34 -2.41 -12.97
CA GLU A 36 11.75 -2.41 -12.59
C GLU A 36 12.29 -3.84 -12.44
N ALA A 37 11.51 -4.84 -12.85
CA ALA A 37 11.82 -6.27 -12.77
C ALA A 37 12.39 -6.69 -11.41
N ARG A 38 11.79 -6.16 -10.32
CA ARG A 38 12.27 -6.42 -8.96
C ARG A 38 11.13 -6.63 -7.99
N THR A 39 11.43 -7.38 -6.94
CA THR A 39 10.56 -7.56 -5.79
C THR A 39 10.95 -6.62 -4.66
N ILE A 40 9.96 -6.02 -4.01
CA ILE A 40 10.13 -5.17 -2.84
C ILE A 40 9.65 -5.97 -1.63
N ASP A 41 10.47 -6.07 -0.58
CA ASP A 41 10.13 -6.85 0.61
C ASP A 41 10.33 -6.02 1.89
N TYR A 42 9.22 -5.60 2.49
CA TYR A 42 9.18 -4.92 3.79
C TYR A 42 8.53 -5.76 4.90
N THR A 43 8.42 -7.08 4.71
CA THR A 43 7.80 -8.00 5.69
C THR A 43 8.48 -8.01 7.06
N ARG A 44 9.75 -7.57 7.12
CA ARG A 44 10.52 -7.44 8.37
C ARG A 44 10.22 -6.16 9.14
N LYS A 45 9.51 -5.20 8.56
CA LYS A 45 9.16 -3.94 9.24
C LYS A 45 8.08 -4.22 10.29
N GLN A 46 8.34 -3.80 11.53
CA GLN A 46 7.42 -4.00 12.64
C GLN A 46 6.57 -2.75 12.91
N GLY A 47 5.59 -2.89 13.82
CA GLY A 47 4.77 -1.78 14.32
C GLY A 47 3.55 -1.44 13.46
N LEU A 48 3.20 -2.25 12.46
CA LEU A 48 1.92 -2.16 11.79
C LEU A 48 0.86 -2.82 12.67
N LEU A 49 -0.03 -2.02 13.25
CA LEU A 49 -1.11 -2.52 14.11
C LEU A 49 -2.38 -2.87 13.32
N HIS A 50 -2.64 -2.14 12.24
CA HIS A 50 -3.83 -2.29 11.42
C HIS A 50 -3.57 -1.85 9.98
N GLU A 51 -4.21 -2.53 9.04
CA GLU A 51 -4.27 -2.17 7.64
C GLU A 51 -5.63 -2.57 7.05
N GLU A 52 -6.10 -1.82 6.06
CA GLU A 52 -7.36 -2.09 5.37
C GLU A 52 -7.36 -1.48 3.96
N PHE A 53 -8.19 -2.03 3.09
CA PHE A 53 -8.62 -1.35 1.88
C PHE A 53 -9.98 -0.69 2.13
N VAL A 54 -10.07 0.60 1.82
CA VAL A 54 -11.35 1.33 1.84
C VAL A 54 -11.83 1.46 0.40
N ILE A 55 -12.87 0.70 0.06
CA ILE A 55 -13.45 0.65 -1.28
C ILE A 55 -14.75 1.46 -1.29
N PRO A 56 -14.89 2.48 -2.15
CA PRO A 56 -16.12 3.27 -2.23
C PRO A 56 -17.26 2.46 -2.85
N ALA A 57 -18.51 2.85 -2.57
CA ALA A 57 -19.69 2.11 -2.99
C ALA A 57 -19.86 2.02 -4.53
N ASP A 58 -19.29 2.98 -5.26
CA ASP A 58 -19.30 3.08 -6.71
C ASP A 58 -18.01 2.55 -7.37
N ALA A 59 -17.18 1.81 -6.62
CA ALA A 59 -15.97 1.23 -7.17
C ALA A 59 -16.28 0.24 -8.31
N PRO A 60 -15.41 0.18 -9.34
CA PRO A 60 -15.52 -0.84 -10.36
C PRO A 60 -15.51 -2.26 -9.77
N GLU A 61 -16.29 -3.16 -10.38
CA GLU A 61 -16.43 -4.55 -9.92
C GLU A 61 -15.08 -5.27 -9.76
N TRP A 62 -14.13 -5.01 -10.66
CA TRP A 62 -12.80 -5.62 -10.59
C TRP A 62 -12.05 -5.26 -9.30
N VAL A 63 -12.26 -4.05 -8.76
CA VAL A 63 -11.66 -3.63 -7.49
C VAL A 63 -12.28 -4.44 -6.35
N CYS A 64 -13.61 -4.47 -6.29
CA CYS A 64 -14.35 -5.19 -5.28
C CYS A 64 -13.97 -6.68 -5.27
N SER A 65 -13.91 -7.31 -6.44
CA SER A 65 -13.50 -8.71 -6.59
C SER A 65 -12.07 -8.97 -6.14
N MET A 66 -11.15 -8.02 -6.37
CA MET A 66 -9.74 -8.19 -6.00
C MET A 66 -9.52 -8.08 -4.48
N THR A 67 -10.38 -7.34 -3.78
CA THR A 67 -10.26 -7.11 -2.33
C THR A 67 -11.15 -8.00 -1.47
N ALA A 68 -12.12 -8.72 -2.05
CA ALA A 68 -13.19 -9.41 -1.32
C ALA A 68 -12.71 -10.43 -0.26
N ASP A 69 -11.56 -11.07 -0.44
CA ASP A 69 -11.09 -12.16 0.44
C ASP A 69 -9.57 -12.11 0.71
N ARG A 70 -8.93 -10.96 0.50
CA ARG A 70 -7.46 -10.83 0.59
C ARG A 70 -7.07 -9.83 1.66
N SER A 71 -6.11 -10.20 2.51
CA SER A 71 -5.38 -9.21 3.31
C SER A 71 -4.66 -8.23 2.38
N VAL A 72 -4.34 -7.02 2.85
CA VAL A 72 -3.65 -6.05 1.99
C VAL A 72 -2.31 -6.59 1.48
N ALA A 73 -1.58 -7.32 2.33
CA ALA A 73 -0.37 -8.03 1.93
C ALA A 73 -0.61 -9.25 1.00
N GLY A 74 -1.83 -9.80 0.94
CA GLY A 74 -2.19 -10.92 0.07
C GLY A 74 -2.86 -10.51 -1.25
N ALA A 75 -3.31 -9.26 -1.36
CA ALA A 75 -3.89 -8.68 -2.57
C ALA A 75 -2.83 -8.09 -3.52
N SER A 76 -1.56 -8.06 -3.09
CA SER A 76 -0.42 -7.48 -3.79
C SER A 76 0.41 -8.47 -4.60
#